data_AF-A0A820GAY7-F1
#
_entry.id   AF-A0A820GAY7-F1
#
_cell.length_a   1.000
_cell.length_b   1.000
_cell.length_c   1.000
_cell.angle_alpha   90.00
_cell.angle_beta   90.00
_cell.angle_gamma   90.00
#
_symmetry.space_group_name_H-M   'P 1'
#
loop_
_entity.id
_entity.type
_entity.pdbx_description
1 polymer ?
#
loop_
_entity_poly.entity_id
_entity_poly.type
_entity_poly.pdbx_seq_one_letter_code
_entity_poly.pdbx_strand_id
1 'polypeptide(L)'
;MSLERQIQQESERFQTLLGRLSDTQWSEAALPKAKSHVEACRSQAHLAQEKIITFNAASEKEHKRLVDMKGHGAKHIWYKVRGKLEHRLEEQERKWLQEFEKYKEEEHHLAVLNEEICSAEKHLHQCQRSYEEFLETKNAAAQSQRFINEAKRVYPKILDIGDLHINQNNLVFNIMFDNIWTDMSMRKMIHEASNRISRADTLLVNILAGMKAKLQECEADRDKTNEVVKQLMAKHFSTRITMVKNIIGPPPPYSS
;
A
#
# COMPACT_ATOMS: atom_id res chain seq x y z
N MET A 1 1.98 20.55 24.41
CA MET A 1 0.74 20.00 23.80
C MET A 1 0.11 19.02 24.77
N SER A 2 -1.22 18.97 24.90
CA SER A 2 -1.93 18.04 25.81
C SER A 2 -1.81 16.60 25.29
N LEU A 3 -1.54 15.63 26.18
CA LEU A 3 -1.47 14.20 25.87
C LEU A 3 -2.73 13.68 25.14
N GLU A 4 -3.90 14.26 25.44
CA GLU A 4 -5.16 13.95 24.76
C GLU A 4 -5.13 14.29 23.28
N ARG A 5 -4.59 15.46 22.91
CA ARG A 5 -4.48 15.84 21.50
C ARG A 5 -3.55 14.89 20.77
N GLN A 6 -2.50 14.43 21.44
CA GLN A 6 -1.55 13.49 20.85
C GLN A 6 -2.17 12.10 20.65
N ILE A 7 -2.95 11.62 21.62
CA ILE A 7 -3.67 10.33 21.50
C ILE A 7 -4.76 10.39 20.42
N GLN A 8 -5.54 11.47 20.38
CA GLN A 8 -6.55 11.69 19.34
C GLN A 8 -5.92 11.72 17.93
N GLN A 9 -4.80 12.47 17.79
CA GLN A 9 -4.08 12.59 16.53
C GLN A 9 -3.48 11.26 16.06
N GLU A 10 -2.94 10.45 16.97
CA GLU A 10 -2.43 9.12 16.61
C GLU A 10 -3.57 8.13 16.29
N SER A 11 -4.72 8.23 16.95
CA SER A 11 -5.92 7.44 16.59
C SER A 11 -6.41 7.74 15.17
N GLU A 12 -6.58 9.02 14.82
CA GLU A 12 -6.98 9.45 13.46
C GLU A 12 -5.98 8.98 12.41
N ARG A 13 -4.69 9.05 12.74
CA ARG A 13 -3.62 8.51 11.89
C ARG A 13 -3.75 7.01 11.70
N PHE A 14 -4.08 6.23 12.73
CA PHE A 14 -4.29 4.78 12.60
C PHE A 14 -5.51 4.42 11.78
N GLN A 15 -6.62 5.14 11.94
CA GLN A 15 -7.80 4.93 11.10
C GLN A 15 -7.49 5.20 9.62
N THR A 16 -6.74 6.27 9.35
CA THR A 16 -6.28 6.60 8.00
C THR A 16 -5.38 5.51 7.42
N LEU A 17 -4.41 5.03 8.19
CA LEU A 17 -3.51 3.95 7.77
C LEU A 17 -4.29 2.68 7.43
N LEU A 18 -5.29 2.30 8.22
CA LEU A 18 -6.06 1.09 7.92
C LEU A 18 -7.00 1.22 6.74
N GLY A 19 -7.57 2.41 6.52
CA GLY A 19 -8.28 2.71 5.29
C GLY A 19 -7.37 2.51 4.07
N ARG A 20 -6.14 3.07 4.11
CA ARG A 20 -5.18 2.92 3.02
C ARG A 20 -4.70 1.48 2.84
N LEU A 21 -4.52 0.74 3.94
CA LEU A 21 -4.11 -0.67 3.89
C LEU A 21 -5.19 -1.53 3.24
N SER A 22 -6.45 -1.26 3.55
CA SER A 22 -7.61 -1.86 2.90
C SER A 22 -7.60 -1.62 1.39
N ASP A 23 -7.43 -0.36 1.01
CA ASP A 23 -7.52 0.07 -0.38
C ASP A 23 -6.36 -0.42 -1.24
N THR A 24 -5.27 -0.87 -0.61
CA THR A 24 -4.05 -1.31 -1.29
C THR A 24 -3.76 -2.80 -1.16
N GLN A 25 -4.45 -3.54 -0.28
CA GLN A 25 -4.18 -4.96 -0.03
C GLN A 25 -4.36 -5.86 -1.27
N TRP A 26 -5.28 -5.50 -2.19
CA TRP A 26 -5.47 -6.24 -3.45
C TRP A 26 -4.22 -6.25 -4.34
N SER A 27 -3.33 -5.28 -4.19
CA SER A 27 -2.10 -5.14 -4.99
C SER A 27 -1.14 -6.31 -4.82
N GLU A 28 -1.14 -6.99 -3.66
CA GLU A 28 -0.29 -8.15 -3.37
C GLU A 28 -0.58 -9.31 -4.34
N ALA A 29 -1.86 -9.56 -4.64
CA ALA A 29 -2.27 -10.59 -5.59
C ALA A 29 -2.30 -10.09 -7.05
N ALA A 30 -2.55 -8.79 -7.27
CA ALA A 30 -2.62 -8.23 -8.60
C ALA A 30 -1.25 -8.04 -9.27
N LEU A 31 -0.21 -7.73 -8.49
CA LEU A 31 1.15 -7.53 -9.00
C LEU A 31 1.70 -8.74 -9.78
N PRO A 32 1.70 -9.99 -9.25
CA PRO A 32 2.19 -11.14 -10.01
C PRO A 32 1.36 -11.43 -11.27
N LYS A 33 0.03 -11.22 -11.22
CA LYS A 33 -0.84 -11.38 -12.39
C LYS A 33 -0.53 -10.34 -13.47
N ALA A 34 -0.34 -9.08 -13.09
CA ALA A 34 0.03 -8.01 -14.01
C ALA A 34 1.40 -8.27 -14.67
N LYS A 35 2.38 -8.78 -13.90
CA LYS A 35 3.69 -9.17 -14.46
C LYS A 35 3.55 -10.29 -15.49
N SER A 36 2.84 -11.36 -15.14
CA SER A 36 2.62 -12.50 -16.04
C SER A 36 1.88 -12.08 -17.32
N HIS A 37 0.93 -11.15 -17.23
CA HIS A 37 0.22 -10.63 -18.39
C HIS A 37 1.15 -9.84 -19.34
N VAL A 38 2.00 -8.95 -18.80
CA VAL A 38 3.00 -8.23 -19.61
C VAL A 38 3.97 -9.19 -20.29
N GLU A 39 4.43 -10.22 -19.59
CA GLU A 39 5.32 -11.26 -20.17
C GLU A 39 4.64 -12.05 -21.29
N ALA A 40 3.35 -12.36 -21.13
CA ALA A 40 2.57 -13.05 -22.17
C ALA A 40 2.43 -12.18 -23.43
N CYS A 41 2.08 -10.89 -23.28
CA CYS A 41 1.95 -9.96 -24.41
C CYS A 41 3.30 -9.76 -25.13
N ARG A 42 4.39 -9.61 -24.38
CA ARG A 42 5.75 -9.51 -24.95
C ARG A 42 6.15 -10.75 -25.73
N SER A 43 5.80 -11.93 -25.22
CA SER A 43 6.05 -13.20 -25.90
C SER A 43 5.27 -13.30 -27.22
N GLN A 44 4.02 -12.84 -27.25
CA GLN A 44 3.20 -12.77 -28.47
C GLN A 44 3.76 -11.76 -29.48
N ALA A 45 4.20 -10.58 -29.03
CA ALA A 45 4.82 -9.57 -29.88
C ALA A 45 6.12 -10.10 -30.53
N HIS A 46 6.93 -10.84 -29.78
CA HIS A 46 8.13 -11.48 -30.33
C HIS A 46 7.80 -12.47 -31.45
N LEU A 47 6.80 -13.33 -31.25
CA LEU A 47 6.35 -14.28 -32.27
C LEU A 47 5.80 -13.56 -33.52
N ALA A 48 5.03 -12.49 -33.33
CA ALA A 48 4.53 -11.67 -34.45
C ALA A 48 5.71 -11.04 -35.22
N GLN A 49 6.74 -10.56 -34.51
CA GLN A 49 7.92 -9.97 -35.12
C GLN A 49 8.72 -10.99 -35.95
N GLU A 50 8.87 -12.23 -35.47
CA GLU A 50 9.47 -13.33 -36.23
C GLU A 50 8.67 -13.62 -37.51
N LYS A 51 7.33 -13.68 -37.42
CA LYS A 51 6.48 -13.87 -38.60
C LYS A 51 6.64 -12.75 -39.62
N ILE A 52 6.65 -11.49 -39.18
CA ILE A 52 6.87 -10.32 -40.06
C ILE A 52 8.17 -10.48 -40.84
N ILE A 53 9.26 -10.89 -40.20
CA ILE A 53 10.54 -11.12 -40.87
C ILE A 53 10.40 -12.22 -41.93
N THR A 54 9.73 -13.33 -41.61
CA THR A 54 9.54 -14.43 -42.57
C THR A 54 8.65 -14.03 -43.75
N PHE A 55 7.54 -13.34 -43.52
CA PHE A 55 6.61 -12.90 -44.55
C PHE A 55 7.21 -11.79 -45.41
N ASN A 56 7.97 -10.85 -44.82
CA ASN A 56 8.70 -9.84 -45.60
C ASN A 56 9.72 -10.51 -46.53
N ALA A 57 10.52 -11.45 -46.02
CA ALA A 57 11.50 -12.17 -46.82
C ALA A 57 10.83 -13.01 -47.94
N ALA A 58 9.65 -13.58 -47.70
CA ALA A 58 8.88 -14.29 -48.72
C ALA A 58 8.33 -13.32 -49.79
N SER A 59 7.72 -12.21 -49.36
CA SER A 59 7.18 -11.18 -50.25
C SER A 59 8.26 -10.57 -51.15
N GLU A 60 9.44 -10.24 -50.61
CA GLU A 60 10.57 -9.73 -51.39
C GLU A 60 11.07 -10.74 -52.44
N LYS A 61 11.08 -12.05 -52.12
CA LYS A 61 11.45 -13.10 -53.07
C LYS A 61 10.47 -13.19 -54.22
N GLU A 62 9.16 -13.16 -53.94
CA GLU A 62 8.14 -13.19 -54.99
C GLU A 62 8.13 -11.88 -55.80
N HIS A 63 8.37 -10.73 -55.17
CA HIS A 63 8.51 -9.46 -55.86
C HIS A 63 9.70 -9.47 -56.84
N LYS A 64 10.86 -9.97 -56.42
CA LYS A 64 12.04 -10.13 -57.30
C LYS A 64 11.71 -11.03 -58.50
N ARG A 65 11.02 -12.15 -58.30
CA ARG A 65 10.59 -13.03 -59.40
C ARG A 65 9.63 -12.36 -60.38
N LEU A 66 8.72 -11.52 -59.86
CA LEU A 66 7.80 -10.73 -60.68
C LEU A 66 8.56 -9.69 -61.51
N VAL A 67 9.54 -8.99 -60.91
CA VAL A 67 10.41 -8.03 -61.63
C VAL A 67 11.22 -8.74 -62.72
N ASP A 68 11.80 -9.90 -62.43
CA ASP A 68 12.53 -10.71 -63.40
C ASP A 68 11.65 -11.19 -64.57
N MET A 69 10.36 -11.43 -64.33
CA MET A 69 9.37 -11.78 -65.36
C MET A 69 8.86 -10.58 -66.16
N LYS A 70 8.75 -9.40 -65.53
CA LYS A 70 8.39 -8.14 -66.21
C LYS A 70 9.54 -7.62 -67.08
N GLY A 71 10.80 -7.86 -66.70
CA GLY A 71 11.99 -7.47 -67.46
C GLY A 71 12.19 -8.24 -68.77
N HIS A 72 13.11 -7.77 -69.63
CA HIS A 72 13.38 -8.36 -70.96
C HIS A 72 14.31 -9.59 -70.95
N GLY A 73 14.20 -10.44 -69.93
CA GLY A 73 15.01 -11.66 -69.82
C GLY A 73 14.56 -12.79 -70.75
N ALA A 74 15.38 -13.83 -70.89
CA ALA A 74 15.07 -15.01 -71.71
C ALA A 74 13.73 -15.67 -71.35
N LYS A 75 13.32 -15.64 -70.07
CA LYS A 75 12.01 -16.11 -69.60
C LYS A 75 10.86 -15.28 -70.18
N HIS A 76 10.97 -13.95 -70.15
CA HIS A 76 9.95 -13.05 -70.70
C HIS A 76 9.74 -13.29 -72.20
N ILE A 77 10.84 -13.36 -72.96
CA ILE A 77 10.79 -13.65 -74.41
C ILE A 77 10.15 -15.01 -74.67
N TRP A 78 10.55 -16.05 -73.93
CA TRP A 78 9.99 -17.40 -74.07
C TRP A 78 8.47 -17.44 -73.77
N TYR A 79 8.02 -16.80 -72.69
CA TYR A 79 6.60 -16.75 -72.34
C TYR A 79 5.77 -15.87 -73.28
N LYS A 80 6.35 -14.80 -73.82
CA LYS A 80 5.74 -13.93 -74.82
C LYS A 80 5.51 -14.67 -76.13
N VAL A 81 6.52 -15.39 -76.62
CA VAL A 81 6.42 -16.24 -77.81
C VAL A 81 5.38 -17.34 -77.63
N ARG A 82 5.22 -17.86 -76.41
CA ARG A 82 4.23 -18.90 -76.09
C ARG A 82 2.81 -18.37 -75.81
N GLY A 83 2.60 -17.05 -75.81
CA GLY A 83 1.30 -16.41 -75.54
C GLY A 83 0.76 -16.61 -74.13
N LYS A 84 1.60 -16.98 -73.15
CA LYS A 84 1.20 -17.28 -71.75
C LYS A 84 1.77 -16.30 -70.72
N LEU A 85 2.42 -15.24 -71.19
CA LEU A 85 3.12 -14.29 -70.33
C LEU A 85 2.16 -13.58 -69.37
N GLU A 86 1.05 -13.04 -69.87
CA GLU A 86 0.09 -12.24 -69.09
C GLU A 86 -0.52 -13.05 -67.94
N HIS A 87 -1.10 -14.22 -68.23
CA HIS A 87 -1.64 -15.12 -67.21
C HIS A 87 -0.61 -15.51 -66.13
N ARG A 88 0.65 -15.75 -66.53
CA ARG A 88 1.71 -16.10 -65.56
C ARG A 88 2.15 -14.89 -64.74
N LEU A 89 2.13 -13.70 -65.32
CA LEU A 89 2.40 -12.45 -64.64
C LEU A 89 1.34 -12.19 -63.56
N GLU A 90 0.06 -12.32 -63.92
CA GLU A 90 -1.08 -12.20 -63.01
C GLU A 90 -1.02 -13.22 -61.88
N GLU A 91 -0.66 -14.47 -62.18
CA GLU A 91 -0.54 -15.52 -61.16
C GLU A 91 0.56 -15.19 -60.13
N GLN A 92 1.68 -14.63 -60.58
CA GLN A 92 2.79 -14.21 -59.71
C GLN A 92 2.47 -12.93 -58.95
N GLU A 93 1.79 -11.98 -59.59
CA GLU A 93 1.31 -10.75 -58.95
C GLU A 93 0.33 -11.08 -57.82
N ARG A 94 -0.60 -12.01 -58.06
CA ARG A 94 -1.50 -12.52 -57.02
C ARG A 94 -0.76 -13.17 -55.85
N LYS A 95 0.27 -13.99 -56.12
CA LYS A 95 1.06 -14.63 -55.06
C LYS A 95 1.84 -13.62 -54.23
N TRP A 96 2.46 -12.64 -54.90
CA TRP A 96 3.14 -11.56 -54.21
C TRP A 96 2.18 -10.73 -53.35
N LEU A 97 1.01 -10.35 -53.89
CA LEU A 97 -0.01 -9.61 -53.15
C LEU A 97 -0.49 -10.39 -51.92
N GLN A 98 -0.72 -11.70 -52.03
CA GLN A 98 -1.11 -12.54 -50.89
C GLN A 98 -0.06 -12.57 -49.78
N GLU A 99 1.23 -12.71 -50.11
CA GLU A 99 2.30 -12.72 -49.11
C GLU A 99 2.55 -11.31 -48.54
N PHE A 100 2.36 -10.26 -49.35
CA PHE A 100 2.45 -8.87 -48.90
C PHE A 100 1.29 -8.49 -47.97
N GLU A 101 0.08 -8.95 -48.25
CA GLU A 101 -1.09 -8.73 -47.39
C GLU A 101 -0.90 -9.40 -46.03
N LYS A 102 -0.45 -10.65 -45.98
CA LYS A 102 -0.08 -11.34 -44.72
C LYS A 102 0.97 -10.57 -43.92
N TYR A 103 2.00 -10.05 -44.60
CA TYR A 103 3.00 -9.20 -43.95
C TYR A 103 2.34 -7.94 -43.33
N LYS A 104 1.45 -7.28 -44.08
CA LYS A 104 0.74 -6.07 -43.61
C LYS A 104 -0.21 -6.36 -42.45
N GLU A 105 -0.91 -7.48 -42.48
CA GLU A 105 -1.78 -7.94 -41.39
C GLU A 105 -0.99 -8.18 -40.11
N GLU A 106 0.14 -8.89 -40.19
CA GLU A 106 0.99 -9.13 -39.01
C GLU A 106 1.68 -7.84 -38.53
N GLU A 107 2.05 -6.92 -39.41
CA GLU A 107 2.56 -5.59 -39.04
C GLU A 107 1.51 -4.78 -38.26
N HIS A 108 0.25 -4.81 -38.69
CA HIS A 108 -0.86 -4.21 -37.96
C HIS A 108 -1.10 -4.91 -36.62
N HIS A 109 -1.07 -6.25 -36.60
CA HIS A 109 -1.24 -7.03 -35.37
C HIS A 109 -0.14 -6.71 -34.35
N LEU A 110 1.12 -6.58 -34.78
CA LEU A 110 2.23 -6.16 -33.91
C LEU A 110 2.02 -4.75 -33.37
N ALA A 111 1.47 -3.82 -34.16
CA ALA A 111 1.16 -2.48 -33.68
C ALA A 111 0.12 -2.52 -32.54
N VAL A 112 -0.95 -3.30 -32.70
CA VAL A 112 -1.97 -3.52 -31.65
C VAL A 112 -1.35 -4.15 -30.41
N LEU A 113 -0.53 -5.19 -30.56
CA LEU A 113 0.16 -5.83 -29.43
C LEU A 113 1.09 -4.86 -28.68
N ASN A 114 1.77 -3.95 -29.38
CA ASN A 114 2.60 -2.94 -28.74
C ASN A 114 1.78 -1.91 -27.94
N GLU A 115 0.61 -1.52 -28.44
CA GLU A 115 -0.33 -0.68 -27.69
C GLU A 115 -0.84 -1.40 -26.43
N GLU A 116 -1.19 -2.68 -26.56
CA GLU A 116 -1.59 -3.54 -25.44
C GLU A 116 -0.46 -3.66 -24.40
N ILE A 117 0.78 -3.92 -24.81
CA ILE A 117 1.96 -3.96 -23.92
C ILE A 117 2.10 -2.64 -23.17
N CYS A 118 1.99 -1.50 -23.86
CA CYS A 118 2.07 -0.18 -23.22
C CYS A 118 0.97 0.01 -22.17
N SER A 119 -0.26 -0.43 -22.46
CA SER A 119 -1.37 -0.38 -21.50
C SER A 119 -1.15 -1.32 -20.30
N ALA A 120 -0.63 -2.52 -20.54
CA ALA A 120 -0.35 -3.52 -19.52
C ALA A 120 0.81 -3.09 -18.61
N GLU A 121 1.85 -2.44 -19.17
CA GLU A 121 2.96 -1.86 -18.41
C GLU A 121 2.51 -0.71 -17.51
N LYS A 122 1.63 0.17 -18.00
CA LYS A 122 1.01 1.22 -17.16
C LYS A 122 0.23 0.60 -16.00
N HIS A 123 -0.55 -0.45 -16.26
CA HIS A 123 -1.29 -1.17 -15.22
C HIS A 123 -0.35 -1.85 -14.21
N LEU A 124 0.74 -2.45 -14.68
CA LEU A 124 1.77 -3.04 -13.82
C LEU A 124 2.42 -1.98 -12.92
N HIS A 125 2.78 -0.81 -13.46
CA HIS A 125 3.33 0.30 -12.67
C HIS A 125 2.34 0.80 -11.62
N GLN A 126 1.04 0.85 -11.95
CA GLN A 126 0.01 1.20 -10.98
C GLN A 126 -0.07 0.16 -9.86
N CYS A 127 -0.05 -1.13 -10.19
CA CYS A 127 -0.03 -2.21 -9.20
C CYS A 127 1.23 -2.16 -8.30
N GLN A 128 2.39 -1.85 -8.88
CA GLN A 128 3.65 -1.69 -8.13
C GLN A 128 3.57 -0.55 -7.13
N ARG A 129 3.08 0.62 -7.55
CA ARG A 129 2.90 1.77 -6.66
C ARG A 129 1.95 1.45 -5.51
N SER A 130 0.81 0.83 -5.80
CA SER A 130 -0.14 0.42 -4.75
C SER A 130 0.45 -0.63 -3.80
N TYR A 131 1.32 -1.52 -4.30
CA TYR A 131 2.01 -2.51 -3.46
C TYR A 131 3.07 -1.89 -2.56
N GLU A 132 3.82 -0.90 -3.05
CA GLU A 132 4.75 -0.13 -2.23
C GLU A 132 4.02 0.62 -1.11
N GLU A 133 2.90 1.28 -1.43
CA GLU A 133 2.04 1.95 -0.44
C GLU A 133 1.47 0.95 0.59
N PHE A 134 1.07 -0.24 0.15
CA PHE A 134 0.65 -1.32 1.04
C PHE A 134 1.77 -1.72 2.02
N LEU A 135 3.00 -1.91 1.53
CA LEU A 135 4.15 -2.28 2.36
C LEU A 135 4.49 -1.20 3.38
N GLU A 136 4.51 0.08 2.97
CA GLU A 136 4.74 1.21 3.88
C GLU A 136 3.67 1.25 4.98
N THR A 137 2.41 1.13 4.59
CA THR A 137 1.28 1.17 5.51
C THR A 137 1.29 -0.02 6.47
N LYS A 138 1.66 -1.22 5.98
CA LYS A 138 1.82 -2.42 6.79
C LYS A 138 2.93 -2.27 7.82
N ASN A 139 4.07 -1.71 7.43
CA ASN A 139 5.18 -1.44 8.34
C ASN A 139 4.79 -0.41 9.41
N ALA A 140 4.08 0.65 9.03
CA ALA A 140 3.57 1.65 9.95
C ALA A 140 2.60 1.02 10.97
N ALA A 141 1.64 0.22 10.50
CA ALA A 141 0.70 -0.48 11.38
C ALA A 141 1.40 -1.44 12.36
N ALA A 142 2.43 -2.16 11.90
CA ALA A 142 3.23 -3.03 12.77
C ALA A 142 4.00 -2.24 13.84
N GLN A 143 4.53 -1.06 13.50
CA GLN A 143 5.18 -0.17 14.45
C GLN A 143 4.19 0.34 15.52
N SER A 144 2.98 0.72 15.11
CA SER A 144 1.90 1.14 16.00
C SER A 144 1.56 0.05 17.02
N GLN A 145 1.45 -1.20 16.57
CA GLN A 145 1.16 -2.32 17.45
C GLN A 145 2.26 -2.52 18.50
N ARG A 146 3.53 -2.26 18.16
CA ARG A 146 4.64 -2.30 19.14
C ARG A 146 4.46 -1.23 20.22
N PHE A 147 4.08 -0.01 19.87
CA PHE A 147 3.83 1.05 20.86
C PHE A 147 2.65 0.73 21.77
N ILE A 148 1.57 0.15 21.23
CA ILE A 148 0.43 -0.31 22.02
C ILE A 148 0.87 -1.38 23.02
N ASN A 149 1.69 -2.35 22.58
CA ASN A 149 2.21 -3.40 23.45
C ASN A 149 3.14 -2.86 24.54
N GLU A 150 3.97 -1.86 24.22
CA GLU A 150 4.83 -1.20 25.20
C GLU A 150 4.01 -0.41 26.24
N ALA A 151 2.99 0.33 25.79
CA ALA A 151 2.06 1.04 26.67
C ALA A 151 1.33 0.07 27.61
N LYS A 152 0.85 -1.07 27.10
CA LYS A 152 0.23 -2.13 27.91
C LYS A 152 1.18 -2.71 28.96
N ARG A 153 2.46 -2.87 28.63
CA ARG A 153 3.47 -3.34 29.58
C ARG A 153 3.62 -2.37 30.77
N VAL A 154 3.58 -1.06 30.50
CA VAL A 154 3.69 -0.03 31.55
C VAL A 154 2.38 0.13 32.31
N TYR A 155 1.24 0.02 31.64
CA TYR A 155 -0.10 0.14 32.24
C TYR A 155 -0.99 -1.07 31.87
N PRO A 156 -0.96 -2.15 32.66
CA PRO A 156 -1.69 -3.39 32.35
C PRO A 156 -3.22 -3.25 32.31
N LYS A 157 -3.76 -2.12 32.79
CA LYS A 157 -5.20 -1.81 32.76
C LYS A 157 -5.66 -1.23 31.42
N ILE A 158 -4.76 -0.98 30.46
CA ILE A 158 -5.17 -0.67 29.08
C ILE A 158 -5.91 -1.89 28.54
N LEU A 159 -7.21 -1.73 28.26
CA LEU A 159 -8.04 -2.81 27.73
C LEU A 159 -7.40 -3.38 26.46
N ASP A 160 -7.50 -4.68 26.27
CA ASP A 160 -6.96 -5.30 25.08
C ASP A 160 -7.70 -4.78 23.84
N ILE A 161 -7.01 -3.99 23.02
CA ILE A 161 -7.51 -3.41 21.76
C ILE A 161 -7.81 -4.51 20.71
N GLY A 162 -7.52 -5.76 21.05
CA GLY A 162 -7.45 -6.87 20.12
C GLY A 162 -6.14 -6.82 19.37
N ASP A 163 -5.67 -7.97 18.93
CA ASP A 163 -4.48 -8.03 18.11
C ASP A 163 -4.81 -7.33 16.77
N LEU A 164 -4.10 -6.25 16.42
CA LEU A 164 -4.08 -5.70 15.05
C LEU A 164 -3.31 -6.64 14.10
N HIS A 165 -3.44 -7.95 14.31
CA HIS A 165 -3.05 -8.92 13.32
C HIS A 165 -4.00 -8.74 12.13
N ILE A 166 -3.59 -7.88 11.20
CA ILE A 166 -4.03 -7.98 9.82
C ILE A 166 -3.67 -9.41 9.42
N ASN A 167 -4.69 -10.26 9.32
CA ASN A 167 -4.53 -11.70 9.09
C ASN A 167 -3.52 -11.91 7.96
N GLN A 168 -2.31 -12.33 8.33
CA GLN A 168 -1.21 -12.58 7.39
C GLN A 168 -1.42 -13.88 6.61
N ASN A 169 -2.42 -14.67 7.00
CA ASN A 169 -2.76 -15.92 6.36
C ASN A 169 -3.84 -15.68 5.33
N ASN A 170 -3.44 -15.63 4.06
CA ASN A 170 -4.25 -16.17 2.98
C ASN A 170 -3.40 -16.59 1.77
N LEU A 171 -2.50 -17.56 2.01
CA LEU A 171 -2.04 -18.46 0.95
C LEU A 171 -3.24 -19.17 0.26
N VAL A 172 -4.38 -19.26 0.95
CA VAL A 172 -5.65 -19.81 0.43
C VAL A 172 -6.41 -18.82 -0.47
N PHE A 173 -6.17 -17.50 -0.38
CA PHE A 173 -6.80 -16.55 -1.32
C PHE A 173 -6.21 -16.63 -2.73
N ASN A 174 -4.95 -17.08 -2.89
CA ASN A 174 -4.32 -17.17 -4.21
C ASN A 174 -5.01 -18.13 -5.20
N ILE A 175 -5.92 -18.99 -4.74
CA ILE A 175 -6.58 -20.02 -5.57
C ILE A 175 -8.05 -19.68 -5.88
N MET A 176 -8.67 -18.73 -5.17
CA MET A 176 -10.13 -18.48 -5.24
C MET A 176 -10.45 -17.01 -5.54
N PHE A 177 -9.96 -16.48 -6.67
CA PHE A 177 -10.29 -15.13 -7.12
C PHE A 177 -11.26 -15.16 -8.29
N ASP A 178 -12.57 -15.14 -7.97
CA ASP A 178 -13.60 -14.62 -8.85
C ASP A 178 -14.25 -13.38 -8.18
N ASN A 179 -14.26 -12.27 -8.92
CA ASN A 179 -14.13 -10.86 -8.50
C ASN A 179 -15.13 -10.21 -7.52
N ILE A 180 -15.98 -10.92 -6.77
CA ILE A 180 -17.04 -10.25 -5.96
C ILE A 180 -17.04 -10.67 -4.48
N TRP A 181 -16.85 -11.95 -4.20
CA TRP A 181 -17.02 -12.47 -2.83
C TRP A 181 -15.83 -12.15 -1.92
N THR A 182 -14.63 -12.16 -2.51
CA THR A 182 -13.36 -11.90 -1.85
C THR A 182 -13.22 -10.43 -1.43
N ASP A 183 -13.67 -9.51 -2.28
CA ASP A 183 -13.73 -8.08 -2.02
C ASP A 183 -14.73 -7.75 -0.90
N MET A 184 -15.90 -8.38 -0.91
CA MET A 184 -16.91 -8.20 0.12
C MET A 184 -16.47 -8.77 1.49
N SER A 185 -15.71 -9.87 1.49
CA SER A 185 -15.13 -10.46 2.71
C SER A 185 -14.01 -9.59 3.28
N MET A 186 -13.15 -9.03 2.43
CA MET A 186 -12.13 -8.08 2.88
C MET A 186 -12.74 -6.80 3.43
N ARG A 187 -13.71 -6.19 2.73
CA ARG A 187 -14.46 -5.03 3.26
C ARG A 187 -15.07 -5.32 4.63
N LYS A 188 -15.61 -6.52 4.86
CA LYS A 188 -16.13 -6.92 6.18
C LYS A 188 -15.04 -6.99 7.24
N MET A 189 -13.91 -7.65 6.96
CA MET A 189 -12.79 -7.71 7.90
C MET A 189 -12.22 -6.33 8.23
N ILE A 190 -12.17 -5.44 7.24
CA ILE A 190 -11.72 -4.05 7.40
C ILE A 190 -12.72 -3.24 8.20
N HIS A 191 -14.01 -3.39 7.93
CA HIS A 191 -15.05 -2.72 8.70
C HIS A 191 -15.04 -3.19 10.17
N GLU A 192 -14.80 -4.49 10.40
CA GLU A 192 -14.59 -5.03 11.74
C GLU A 192 -13.33 -4.47 12.41
N ALA A 193 -12.20 -4.37 11.69
CA ALA A 193 -10.96 -3.79 12.20
C ALA A 193 -11.11 -2.29 12.54
N SER A 194 -11.75 -1.53 11.64
CA SER A 194 -12.09 -0.12 11.84
C SER A 194 -12.97 0.06 13.08
N ASN A 195 -14.03 -0.75 13.20
CA ASN A 195 -14.91 -0.73 14.38
C ASN A 195 -14.17 -1.09 15.68
N ARG A 196 -13.24 -2.04 15.65
CA ARG A 196 -12.40 -2.39 16.83
C ARG A 196 -11.55 -1.21 17.26
N ILE A 197 -11.04 -0.42 16.32
CA ILE A 197 -10.16 0.72 16.61
C ILE A 197 -10.93 1.94 17.06
N SER A 198 -12.07 2.24 16.46
CA SER A 198 -12.94 3.31 16.98
C SER A 198 -13.37 3.03 18.43
N ARG A 199 -13.62 1.75 18.77
CA ARG A 199 -13.84 1.34 20.17
C ARG A 199 -12.61 1.54 21.03
N ALA A 200 -11.44 1.13 20.54
CA ALA A 200 -10.18 1.27 21.27
C ALA A 200 -9.81 2.73 21.54
N ASP A 201 -10.03 3.61 20.57
CA ASP A 201 -9.85 5.05 20.71
C ASP A 201 -10.76 5.60 21.80
N THR A 202 -12.06 5.28 21.73
CA THR A 202 -13.03 5.68 22.76
C THR A 202 -12.60 5.20 24.16
N LEU A 203 -12.08 3.97 24.26
CA LEU A 203 -11.57 3.42 25.51
C LEU A 203 -10.31 4.15 26.00
N LEU A 204 -9.35 4.44 25.12
CA LEU A 204 -8.13 5.14 25.47
C LEU A 204 -8.42 6.57 25.94
N VAL A 205 -9.30 7.30 25.26
CA VAL A 205 -9.77 8.64 25.66
C VAL A 205 -10.39 8.60 27.06
N ASN A 206 -11.26 7.61 27.32
CA ASN A 206 -11.88 7.44 28.64
C ASN A 206 -10.86 7.10 29.74
N ILE A 207 -9.89 6.24 29.46
CA ILE A 207 -8.81 5.90 30.41
C ILE A 207 -7.96 7.14 30.72
N LEU A 208 -7.63 7.92 29.70
CA LEU A 208 -6.87 9.16 29.83
C LEU A 208 -7.60 10.17 30.73
N ALA A 209 -8.89 10.38 30.49
CA ALA A 209 -9.72 11.26 31.31
C ALA A 209 -9.76 10.78 32.77
N GLY A 210 -9.91 9.47 32.98
CA GLY A 210 -9.86 8.86 34.32
C GLY A 210 -8.50 9.02 35.01
N MET A 211 -7.39 8.88 34.27
CA MET A 211 -6.04 9.13 34.80
C MET A 211 -5.84 10.58 35.20
N LYS A 212 -6.34 11.54 34.42
CA LYS A 212 -6.27 12.96 34.75
C LYS A 212 -7.05 13.30 36.02
N ALA A 213 -8.27 12.75 36.15
CA ALA A 213 -9.07 12.94 37.36
C ALA A 213 -8.32 12.43 38.60
N LYS A 214 -7.69 11.26 38.51
CA LYS A 214 -6.86 10.70 39.59
C LYS A 214 -5.61 11.53 39.88
N LEU A 215 -4.98 12.08 38.85
CA LEU A 215 -3.83 12.97 39.04
C LEU A 215 -4.24 14.23 39.82
N GLN A 216 -5.36 14.85 39.44
CA GLN A 216 -5.89 16.02 40.14
C GLN A 216 -6.29 15.70 41.59
N GLU A 217 -6.88 14.53 41.83
CA GLU A 217 -7.19 14.05 43.18
C GLU A 217 -5.92 13.89 44.03
N CYS A 218 -4.90 13.22 43.49
CA CYS A 218 -3.61 13.07 44.16
C CYS A 218 -2.91 14.42 44.41
N GLU A 219 -3.00 15.37 43.49
CA GLU A 219 -2.47 16.73 43.66
C GLU A 219 -3.20 17.47 44.79
N ALA A 220 -4.54 17.37 44.84
CA ALA A 220 -5.33 17.96 45.92
C ALA A 220 -5.00 17.33 47.28
N ASP A 221 -4.84 16.00 47.35
CA ASP A 221 -4.44 15.31 48.58
C ASP A 221 -3.02 15.67 49.03
N ARG A 222 -2.09 15.81 48.08
CA ARG A 222 -0.73 16.30 48.34
C ARG A 222 -0.77 17.72 48.92
N ASP A 223 -1.59 18.60 48.36
CA ASP A 223 -1.65 19.98 48.81
C ASP A 223 -2.31 20.08 50.20
N LYS A 224 -3.34 19.26 50.45
CA LYS A 224 -3.97 19.12 51.77
C LYS A 224 -3.00 18.59 52.83
N THR A 225 -2.23 17.54 52.50
CA THR A 225 -1.22 16.98 53.42
C THR A 225 -0.09 17.98 53.69
N ASN A 226 0.37 18.71 52.67
CA ASN A 226 1.33 19.80 52.84
C ASN A 226 0.82 20.89 53.79
N GLU A 227 -0.45 21.26 53.70
CA GLU A 227 -1.04 22.25 54.59
C GLU A 227 -1.14 21.75 56.04
N VAL A 228 -1.54 20.49 56.23
CA VAL A 228 -1.54 19.84 57.56
C VAL A 228 -0.14 19.85 58.17
N VAL A 229 0.90 19.52 57.37
CA VAL A 229 2.30 19.54 57.84
C VAL A 229 2.71 20.94 58.28
N LYS A 230 2.37 21.99 57.52
CA LYS A 230 2.67 23.39 57.90
C LYS A 230 1.99 23.79 59.21
N GLN A 231 0.72 23.44 59.39
CA GLN A 231 -0.01 23.73 60.62
C GLN A 231 0.60 23.00 61.83
N LEU A 232 0.98 21.74 61.66
CA LEU A 232 1.65 20.95 62.70
C LEU A 232 3.00 21.56 63.08
N MET A 233 3.79 21.99 62.09
CA MET A 233 5.06 22.68 62.31
C MET A 233 4.86 23.98 63.12
N ALA A 234 3.87 24.80 62.76
CA ALA A 234 3.55 26.04 63.47
C ALA A 234 3.12 25.77 64.93
N LYS A 235 2.25 24.77 65.14
CA LYS A 235 1.80 24.36 66.47
C LYS A 235 2.95 23.85 67.34
N HIS A 236 3.82 23.01 66.78
CA HIS A 236 4.98 22.50 67.48
C HIS A 236 5.98 23.62 67.83
N PHE A 237 6.20 24.58 66.93
CA PHE A 237 7.02 25.76 67.19
C PHE A 237 6.45 26.62 68.32
N SER A 238 5.15 26.93 68.28
CA SER A 238 4.45 27.67 69.34
C SER A 238 4.54 26.94 70.69
N THR A 239 4.36 25.62 70.70
CA THR A 239 4.46 24.79 71.92
C THR A 239 5.86 24.87 72.53
N ARG A 240 6.91 24.80 71.70
CA ARG A 240 8.31 24.97 72.14
C ARG A 240 8.54 26.35 72.74
N ILE A 241 8.06 27.43 72.11
CA ILE A 241 8.18 28.80 72.66
C ILE A 241 7.52 28.88 74.04
N THR A 242 6.32 28.34 74.21
CA THR A 242 5.61 28.35 75.49
C THR A 242 6.35 27.56 76.57
N MET A 243 6.89 26.37 76.24
CA MET A 243 7.72 25.59 77.16
C MET A 243 8.96 26.36 77.59
N VAL A 244 9.67 27.00 76.65
CA VAL A 244 10.86 27.81 76.95
C VAL A 244 10.50 28.99 77.86
N LYS A 245 9.41 29.70 77.60
CA LYS A 245 8.91 30.80 78.46
C LYS A 245 8.55 30.33 79.87
N ASN A 246 8.04 29.11 80.03
CA ASN A 246 7.70 28.56 81.34
C ASN A 246 8.94 28.08 82.12
N ILE A 247 10.02 27.71 81.44
CA ILE A 247 11.29 27.29 82.06
C ILE A 247 12.14 28.51 82.44
N ILE A 248 12.15 29.54 81.59
CA ILE A 248 12.85 30.80 81.85
C ILE A 248 11.90 31.69 82.65
N GLY A 249 11.96 31.61 83.98
CA GLY A 249 11.23 32.52 84.86
C GLY A 249 11.51 34.00 84.54
N PRO A 250 10.64 34.93 84.99
CA PRO A 250 10.84 36.35 84.74
C PRO A 250 12.25 36.78 85.19
N PRO A 251 12.94 37.64 84.41
CA PRO A 251 14.29 38.07 84.78
C PRO A 251 14.25 38.68 86.19
N PRO A 252 15.25 38.38 87.05
CA PRO A 252 15.26 38.87 88.42
C PRO A 252 15.14 40.40 88.41
N PRO A 253 14.37 40.99 89.34
CA PRO A 253 14.19 42.43 89.39
C PRO A 253 15.56 43.08 89.54
N TYR A 254 15.89 43.99 88.62
CA TYR A 254 17.09 44.80 88.73
C TYR A 254 16.95 45.67 89.98
N SER A 255 17.73 45.36 91.01
CA SER A 255 17.90 46.23 92.17
C SER A 255 18.62 47.50 91.71
N SER A 256 17.88 48.60 91.62
CA SER A 256 18.35 49.97 91.43
C SER A 256 19.17 50.47 92.61
#